data_AF-A0A6B8W920-F1
#
_entry.id   AF-A0A6B8W920-F1
#
_cell.length_a   1.000
_cell.length_b   1.000
_cell.length_c   1.000
_cell.angle_alpha   90.00
_cell.angle_beta   90.00
_cell.angle_gamma   90.00
#
_symmetry.space_group_name_H-M   'P 1'
#
loop_
_entity.id
_entity.type
_entity.pdbx_description
1 polymer ?
#
loop_
_entity_poly.entity_id
_entity_poly.type
_entity_poly.pdbx_seq_one_letter_code
_entity_poly.pdbx_strand_id
1 'polypeptide(L)'
;MSTAFTTAATHPSSITDLSPSTDTISAPDAVLLAAPDALHPAAPHWGDEAEPTTTHLHPARLLPRLHLTAGQQRPGLSDDGFSDSPAMIALSRQLSAGLHCLPETGSSGRRAGNADPLITVSQRGLGELDLFPQQAWDVAAENLLHRSREAEGFRFYTRPASVLSGQPLPALQVATPGSSPTDWLAHPHTFSIMHFHLRRLMRTEVRYVAPTREVLLAFPARAPELESFGRFLEEHVLDLGRPLLGGRAISYECGFPALSDATH
;
A
#
# COMPACT_ATOMS: atom_id res chain seq x y z
N MET A 1 -31.58 24.26 37.90
CA MET A 1 -32.43 25.37 37.43
C MET A 1 -31.91 25.77 36.05
N SER A 2 -32.53 25.20 35.01
CA SER A 2 -33.29 25.92 33.97
C SER A 2 -32.42 26.14 32.72
N THR A 3 -32.80 25.84 31.48
CA THR A 3 -34.03 25.28 30.90
C THR A 3 -33.71 24.88 29.45
N ALA A 4 -34.40 23.87 28.95
CA ALA A 4 -34.41 23.43 27.56
C ALA A 4 -35.06 24.45 26.61
N PHE A 5 -34.84 24.29 25.29
CA PHE A 5 -35.88 24.56 24.30
C PHE A 5 -35.81 23.56 23.13
N THR A 6 -37.00 23.11 22.77
CA THR A 6 -37.41 22.04 21.86
C THR A 6 -37.95 22.64 20.55
N THR A 7 -38.16 21.77 19.54
CA THR A 7 -39.21 21.80 18.49
C THR A 7 -38.72 22.17 17.08
N ALA A 8 -39.35 21.79 15.97
CA ALA A 8 -39.67 20.50 15.34
C ALA A 8 -40.23 20.85 13.93
N ALA A 9 -40.09 19.91 12.98
CA ALA A 9 -40.92 19.65 11.79
C ALA A 9 -41.18 20.73 10.72
N THR A 10 -41.13 20.33 9.43
CA THR A 10 -42.26 20.38 8.44
C THR A 10 -41.74 20.25 6.99
N HIS A 11 -41.97 19.08 6.36
CA HIS A 11 -42.24 18.90 4.91
C HIS A 11 -43.73 19.26 4.63
N PRO A 12 -44.31 19.26 3.40
CA PRO A 12 -43.80 19.09 2.02
C PRO A 12 -44.39 20.13 1.04
N SER A 13 -44.10 20.06 -0.26
CA SER A 13 -45.03 20.51 -1.33
C SER A 13 -44.73 19.82 -2.66
N SER A 14 -45.81 19.53 -3.38
CA SER A 14 -45.97 18.57 -4.47
C SER A 14 -46.05 19.22 -5.87
N ILE A 15 -45.81 18.38 -6.90
CA ILE A 15 -46.59 18.18 -8.15
C ILE A 15 -46.94 19.39 -9.04
N THR A 16 -46.62 19.27 -10.34
CA THR A 16 -47.48 19.44 -11.56
C THR A 16 -46.58 19.10 -12.77
N ASP A 17 -46.71 17.95 -13.45
CA ASP A 17 -47.69 17.51 -14.48
C ASP A 17 -47.51 18.17 -15.87
N LEU A 18 -47.38 17.33 -16.92
CA LEU A 18 -47.99 17.43 -18.26
C LEU A 18 -47.28 16.55 -19.32
N SER A 19 -47.84 15.35 -19.47
CA SER A 19 -48.19 14.52 -20.65
C SER A 19 -47.54 14.62 -22.05
N PRO A 20 -47.61 13.50 -22.83
CA PRO A 20 -46.88 13.25 -24.08
C PRO A 20 -47.71 13.51 -25.35
N SER A 21 -47.07 13.56 -26.52
CA SER A 21 -47.73 13.57 -27.83
C SER A 21 -47.30 12.37 -28.68
N THR A 22 -48.32 11.78 -29.30
CA THR A 22 -48.38 10.51 -30.03
C THR A 22 -48.17 10.71 -31.54
N ASP A 23 -48.06 9.56 -32.23
CA ASP A 23 -48.26 9.30 -33.66
C ASP A 23 -46.98 9.47 -34.52
N THR A 24 -46.61 8.52 -35.39
CA THR A 24 -47.44 7.90 -36.43
C THR A 24 -46.90 6.53 -36.87
N ILE A 25 -47.84 5.59 -37.12
CA ILE A 25 -47.66 4.28 -37.75
C ILE A 25 -47.73 4.43 -39.28
N SER A 26 -46.85 3.76 -40.04
CA SER A 26 -47.20 3.25 -41.39
C SER A 26 -46.22 2.17 -41.89
N ALA A 27 -46.75 0.98 -42.16
CA ALA A 27 -46.25 -0.01 -43.14
C ALA A 27 -47.23 0.03 -44.37
N PRO A 28 -47.10 -0.72 -45.50
CA PRO A 28 -46.59 -2.10 -45.62
C PRO A 28 -45.86 -2.51 -46.94
N ASP A 29 -45.42 -3.78 -46.93
CA ASP A 29 -45.28 -4.78 -48.00
C ASP A 29 -44.29 -4.64 -49.18
N ALA A 30 -43.34 -5.60 -49.23
CA ALA A 30 -43.09 -6.42 -50.42
C ALA A 30 -42.38 -7.74 -50.04
N VAL A 31 -43.02 -8.87 -50.37
CA VAL A 31 -42.51 -10.24 -50.30
C VAL A 31 -42.10 -10.69 -51.70
N LEU A 32 -40.92 -11.30 -51.88
CA LEU A 32 -40.69 -12.27 -52.97
C LEU A 32 -39.50 -13.25 -52.71
N LEU A 33 -39.87 -14.52 -52.53
CA LEU A 33 -39.25 -15.82 -52.90
C LEU A 33 -37.73 -16.15 -52.70
N ALA A 34 -37.50 -16.99 -51.69
CA ALA A 34 -36.84 -18.32 -51.66
C ALA A 34 -35.66 -18.69 -52.58
N ALA A 35 -34.55 -19.17 -51.97
CA ALA A 35 -34.12 -20.59 -52.00
C ALA A 35 -33.08 -20.89 -50.89
N PRO A 36 -33.02 -22.13 -50.35
CA PRO A 36 -32.14 -22.51 -49.25
C PRO A 36 -30.87 -23.19 -49.78
N ASP A 37 -29.71 -22.91 -49.19
CA ASP A 37 -28.64 -23.91 -49.19
C ASP A 37 -27.74 -23.79 -47.95
N ALA A 38 -27.21 -24.94 -47.58
CA ALA A 38 -26.91 -25.32 -46.22
C ALA A 38 -25.51 -24.94 -45.70
N LEU A 39 -25.42 -24.97 -44.36
CA LEU A 39 -24.25 -25.31 -43.53
C LEU A 39 -22.93 -24.52 -43.74
N HIS A 40 -22.70 -23.55 -42.86
CA HIS A 40 -21.40 -23.36 -42.21
C HIS A 40 -21.63 -22.81 -40.79
N PRO A 41 -21.15 -23.47 -39.72
CA PRO A 41 -21.19 -22.87 -38.39
C PRO A 41 -20.24 -21.65 -38.37
N ALA A 42 -20.80 -20.49 -38.02
CA ALA A 42 -20.05 -19.28 -37.76
C ALA A 42 -18.91 -19.56 -36.77
N ALA A 43 -17.70 -19.13 -37.12
CA ALA A 43 -16.55 -19.13 -36.22
C ALA A 43 -16.93 -18.41 -34.91
N PRO A 44 -16.43 -18.86 -33.75
CA PRO A 44 -16.63 -18.13 -32.51
C PRO A 44 -16.07 -16.72 -32.71
N HIS A 45 -16.92 -15.74 -32.46
CA HIS A 45 -16.55 -14.37 -32.21
C HIS A 45 -15.55 -14.42 -31.06
N TRP A 46 -14.28 -14.17 -31.34
CA TRP A 46 -13.31 -13.84 -30.32
C TRP A 46 -13.77 -12.51 -29.72
N GLY A 47 -14.60 -12.61 -28.68
CA GLY A 47 -14.99 -11.47 -27.87
C GLY A 47 -13.74 -10.82 -27.32
N ASP A 48 -13.72 -9.50 -27.34
CA ASP A 48 -12.77 -8.60 -26.68
C ASP A 48 -11.86 -9.31 -25.68
N GLU A 49 -10.70 -9.79 -26.13
CA GLU A 49 -9.58 -9.95 -25.24
C GLU A 49 -9.27 -8.54 -24.78
N ALA A 50 -9.61 -8.23 -23.52
CA ALA A 50 -9.09 -7.06 -22.86
C ALA A 50 -7.58 -7.05 -23.09
N GLU A 51 -7.10 -6.12 -23.93
CA GLU A 51 -5.68 -5.80 -24.07
C GLU A 51 -5.04 -5.88 -22.67
N PRO A 52 -3.94 -6.62 -22.48
CA PRO A 52 -3.32 -6.71 -21.18
C PRO A 52 -2.96 -5.28 -20.77
N THR A 53 -3.73 -4.73 -19.82
CA THR A 53 -3.53 -3.40 -19.25
C THR A 53 -2.06 -3.32 -18.86
N THR A 54 -1.25 -2.71 -19.73
CA THR A 54 0.19 -2.78 -19.56
C THR A 54 0.48 -1.87 -18.40
N THR A 55 0.86 -2.44 -17.26
CA THR A 55 1.25 -1.64 -16.12
C THR A 55 2.48 -0.84 -16.55
N HIS A 56 2.30 0.44 -16.83
CA HIS A 56 3.41 1.32 -17.15
C HIS A 56 4.22 1.59 -15.88
N LEU A 57 5.34 0.87 -15.76
CA LEU A 57 6.35 1.14 -14.76
C LEU A 57 7.03 2.48 -15.07
N HIS A 58 7.31 3.27 -14.05
CA HIS A 58 8.02 4.54 -14.22
C HIS A 58 8.99 4.78 -13.06
N PRO A 59 10.26 5.18 -13.31
CA PRO A 59 11.28 5.30 -12.27
C PRO A 59 10.89 6.21 -11.11
N ALA A 60 10.26 7.36 -11.38
CA ALA A 60 9.80 8.34 -10.36
C ALA A 60 8.67 7.83 -9.43
N ARG A 61 8.20 6.61 -9.65
CA ARG A 61 7.09 5.98 -8.92
C ARG A 61 7.53 4.77 -8.12
N LEU A 62 8.80 4.41 -8.22
CA LEU A 62 9.43 3.38 -7.42
C LEU A 62 9.49 3.80 -5.95
N LEU A 63 9.21 2.86 -5.07
CA LEU A 63 9.29 2.97 -3.61
C LEU A 63 9.95 1.72 -3.03
N PRO A 64 10.81 1.87 -2.01
CA PRO A 64 11.42 0.73 -1.35
C PRO A 64 10.45 0.19 -0.29
N ARG A 65 10.36 -1.13 -0.17
CA ARG A 65 9.49 -1.79 0.81
C ARG A 65 10.27 -2.79 1.62
N LEU A 66 10.02 -2.83 2.93
CA LEU A 66 10.67 -3.78 3.83
C LEU A 66 9.98 -5.15 3.76
N HIS A 67 10.77 -6.22 3.70
CA HIS A 67 10.27 -7.61 3.70
C HIS A 67 11.12 -8.50 4.61
N LEU A 68 10.51 -9.57 5.12
CA LEU A 68 11.21 -10.65 5.81
C LEU A 68 11.82 -11.62 4.77
N THR A 69 13.10 -11.96 4.93
CA THR A 69 13.82 -12.90 4.05
C THR A 69 13.44 -14.36 4.34
N ALA A 70 13.14 -14.69 5.60
CA ALA A 70 12.84 -16.06 6.01
C ALA A 70 11.41 -16.44 5.61
N GLY A 71 11.26 -17.31 4.60
CA GLY A 71 9.97 -17.86 4.18
C GLY A 71 9.61 -17.70 2.70
N GLN A 72 10.57 -17.42 1.80
CA GLN A 72 10.38 -17.49 0.34
C GLN A 72 10.16 -18.94 -0.19
N GLN A 73 9.20 -19.67 0.37
CA GLN A 73 8.77 -20.98 -0.11
C GLN A 73 7.70 -20.91 -1.21
N ARG A 74 7.28 -19.71 -1.65
CA ARG A 74 6.77 -19.47 -2.99
C ARG A 74 7.20 -18.08 -3.42
N PRO A 75 7.93 -17.90 -4.54
CA PRO A 75 8.05 -16.59 -5.14
C PRO A 75 6.62 -16.12 -5.43
N GLY A 76 6.16 -15.09 -4.72
CA GLY A 76 5.04 -14.32 -5.23
C GLY A 76 5.49 -13.79 -6.58
N LEU A 77 4.73 -14.09 -7.63
CA LEU A 77 5.00 -13.51 -8.93
C LEU A 77 4.79 -12.00 -8.84
N SER A 78 5.64 -11.22 -9.50
CA SER A 78 5.41 -9.80 -9.65
C SER A 78 4.05 -9.54 -10.28
N ASP A 79 3.40 -8.46 -9.91
CA ASP A 79 2.13 -8.01 -10.48
C ASP A 79 2.30 -6.83 -11.44
N ASP A 80 3.53 -6.62 -11.93
CA ASP A 80 3.91 -5.65 -12.96
C ASP A 80 3.56 -6.08 -14.40
N GLY A 81 2.90 -7.22 -14.56
CA GLY A 81 2.53 -7.78 -15.87
C GLY A 81 3.51 -8.83 -16.40
N PHE A 82 4.68 -9.02 -15.76
CA PHE A 82 5.63 -10.07 -16.16
C PHE A 82 5.46 -11.38 -15.40
N SER A 83 4.84 -11.34 -14.22
CA SER A 83 4.70 -12.50 -13.34
C SER A 83 6.04 -13.22 -13.11
N ASP A 84 7.10 -12.47 -12.85
CA ASP A 84 8.48 -12.96 -12.67
C ASP A 84 8.95 -12.74 -11.22
N SER A 85 10.19 -13.11 -10.93
CA SER A 85 10.83 -12.98 -9.63
C SER A 85 10.91 -11.50 -9.21
N PRO A 86 10.39 -11.15 -8.02
CA PRO A 86 10.46 -9.79 -7.50
C PRO A 86 11.90 -9.28 -7.41
N ALA A 87 12.08 -7.99 -7.71
CA ALA A 87 13.36 -7.32 -7.54
C ALA A 87 13.59 -7.00 -6.05
N MET A 88 14.56 -7.70 -5.46
CA MET A 88 14.87 -7.65 -4.03
C MET A 88 16.36 -7.41 -3.78
N ILE A 89 16.67 -6.67 -2.71
CA ILE A 89 18.03 -6.42 -2.21
C ILE A 89 18.10 -6.86 -0.74
N ALA A 90 19.14 -7.60 -0.37
CA ALA A 90 19.34 -8.00 1.03
C ALA A 90 19.76 -6.80 1.89
N LEU A 91 19.12 -6.63 3.05
CA LEU A 91 19.46 -5.59 4.03
C LEU A 91 20.22 -6.18 5.23
N SER A 92 19.76 -7.33 5.71
CA SER A 92 20.39 -8.11 6.77
C SER A 92 20.01 -9.58 6.63
N ARG A 93 20.47 -10.44 7.55
CA ARG A 93 20.24 -11.89 7.51
C ARG A 93 18.76 -12.27 7.31
N GLN A 94 17.85 -11.45 7.80
CA GLN A 94 16.42 -11.75 7.83
C GLN A 94 15.56 -10.66 7.19
N LEU A 95 16.15 -9.59 6.65
CA LEU A 95 15.41 -8.50 6.03
C LEU A 95 15.93 -8.21 4.62
N SER A 96 15.00 -7.89 3.73
CA SER A 96 15.27 -7.44 2.37
C SER A 96 14.41 -6.23 2.00
N ALA A 97 14.91 -5.42 1.08
CA ALA A 97 14.16 -4.36 0.42
C ALA A 97 13.61 -4.90 -0.89
N GLY A 98 12.32 -4.74 -1.13
CA GLY A 98 11.68 -5.00 -2.41
C GLY A 98 11.34 -3.70 -3.12
N LEU A 99 11.29 -3.73 -4.44
CA LEU A 99 10.94 -2.57 -5.26
C LEU A 99 9.47 -2.63 -5.68
N HIS A 100 8.78 -1.52 -5.46
CA HIS A 100 7.36 -1.39 -5.68
C HIS A 100 7.06 -0.11 -6.45
N CYS A 101 6.10 -0.13 -7.35
CA CYS A 101 5.69 1.00 -8.16
C CYS A 101 4.28 1.43 -7.78
N LEU A 102 4.04 2.74 -7.71
CA LEU A 102 2.67 3.23 -7.56
C LEU A 102 1.86 2.99 -8.86
N PRO A 103 0.56 2.64 -8.77
CA PRO A 103 -0.28 2.36 -9.91
C PRO A 103 -0.70 3.65 -10.61
N GLU A 104 -0.67 3.74 -11.95
CA GLU A 104 -1.09 4.95 -12.68
C GLU A 104 -2.47 5.44 -12.24
N THR A 105 -2.57 6.71 -11.87
CA THR A 105 -3.84 7.38 -11.60
C THR A 105 -4.65 7.44 -12.89
N GLY A 106 -5.42 6.39 -13.17
CA GLY A 106 -6.20 6.24 -14.40
C GLY A 106 -6.65 4.81 -14.70
N SER A 107 -5.93 3.78 -14.23
CA SER A 107 -6.34 2.38 -14.41
C SER A 107 -7.38 1.98 -13.35
N SER A 108 -8.57 1.65 -13.83
CA SER A 108 -9.81 1.48 -13.07
C SER A 108 -9.78 0.36 -12.02
N GLY A 109 -10.38 0.63 -10.87
CA GLY A 109 -11.56 -0.16 -10.49
C GLY A 109 -11.42 -1.32 -9.51
N ARG A 110 -10.39 -1.37 -8.65
CA ARG A 110 -10.41 -2.28 -7.49
C ARG A 110 -10.46 -1.50 -6.17
N ARG A 111 -11.64 -1.00 -5.82
CA ARG A 111 -11.94 -0.61 -4.43
C ARG A 111 -12.34 -1.84 -3.63
N ALA A 112 -11.48 -2.27 -2.71
CA ALA A 112 -11.88 -2.71 -1.36
C ALA A 112 -10.66 -3.06 -0.51
N GLY A 113 -10.31 -2.17 0.43
CA GLY A 113 -9.60 -2.51 1.67
C GLY A 113 -8.10 -2.21 1.74
N ASN A 114 -7.77 -1.03 2.29
CA ASN A 114 -6.52 -0.65 2.96
C ASN A 114 -5.22 -0.58 2.10
N ALA A 115 -4.65 0.63 2.00
CA ALA A 115 -3.45 1.04 1.25
C ALA A 115 -3.57 1.01 -0.30
N ASP A 116 -3.06 2.04 -0.97
CA ASP A 116 -2.94 2.09 -2.44
C ASP A 116 -2.24 0.81 -2.95
N PRO A 117 -2.75 0.14 -4.01
CA PRO A 117 -2.17 -1.10 -4.47
C PRO A 117 -0.83 -0.80 -5.15
N LEU A 118 0.24 -0.91 -4.38
CA LEU A 118 1.59 -0.91 -4.92
C LEU A 118 1.82 -2.17 -5.73
N ILE A 119 2.48 -1.98 -6.87
CA ILE A 119 2.80 -3.04 -7.82
C ILE A 119 4.23 -3.50 -7.55
N THR A 120 4.41 -4.77 -7.22
CA THR A 120 5.70 -5.42 -7.05
C THR A 120 6.42 -5.47 -8.38
N VAL A 121 7.61 -4.87 -8.44
CA VAL A 121 8.43 -4.82 -9.65
C VAL A 121 9.31 -6.07 -9.73
N SER A 122 9.33 -6.72 -10.88
CA SER A 122 10.22 -7.85 -11.17
C SER A 122 11.62 -7.42 -11.63
N GLN A 123 12.55 -8.37 -11.64
CA GLN A 123 13.86 -8.17 -12.27
C GLN A 123 13.74 -7.80 -13.75
N ARG A 124 12.78 -8.40 -14.48
CA ARG A 124 12.49 -8.06 -15.87
C ARG A 124 11.94 -6.64 -16.00
N GLY A 125 11.00 -6.25 -15.14
CA GLY A 125 10.43 -4.91 -15.11
C GLY A 125 11.49 -3.83 -14.87
N LEU A 126 12.51 -4.11 -14.05
CA LEU A 126 13.67 -3.21 -13.91
C LEU A 126 14.48 -3.08 -15.20
N GLY A 127 14.65 -4.18 -15.93
CA GLY A 127 15.31 -4.17 -17.24
C GLY A 127 14.60 -3.26 -18.25
N GLU A 128 13.27 -3.20 -18.22
CA GLU A 128 12.51 -2.28 -19.07
C GLU A 128 12.64 -0.80 -18.67
N LEU A 129 12.93 -0.55 -17.39
CA LEU A 129 13.28 0.78 -16.89
C LEU A 129 14.74 1.17 -17.17
N ASP A 130 15.55 0.27 -17.75
CA ASP A 130 17.00 0.42 -17.94
C ASP A 130 17.73 0.73 -16.61
N LEU A 131 17.29 0.07 -15.52
CA LEU A 131 17.86 0.25 -14.18
C LEU A 131 18.47 -1.05 -13.65
N PHE A 132 19.68 -0.96 -13.11
CA PHE A 132 20.21 -2.04 -12.28
C PHE A 132 19.53 -2.04 -10.90
N PRO A 133 19.43 -3.20 -10.20
CA PRO A 133 18.74 -3.29 -8.91
C PRO A 133 19.19 -2.25 -7.88
N GLN A 134 20.50 -2.04 -7.73
CA GLN A 134 21.04 -1.04 -6.81
C GLN A 134 20.61 0.39 -7.17
N GLN A 135 20.67 0.75 -8.45
CA GLN A 135 20.22 2.07 -8.91
C GLN A 135 18.73 2.27 -8.69
N ALA A 136 17.92 1.25 -8.97
CA ALA A 136 16.49 1.30 -8.74
C ALA A 136 16.16 1.48 -7.24
N TRP A 137 16.96 0.88 -6.35
CA TRP A 137 16.82 1.05 -4.90
C TRP A 137 17.20 2.45 -4.41
N ASP A 138 18.27 3.03 -4.97
CA ASP A 138 18.66 4.41 -4.69
C ASP A 138 17.57 5.39 -5.20
N VAL A 139 17.09 5.21 -6.44
CA VAL A 139 15.99 6.00 -7.03
C VAL A 139 14.71 5.87 -6.20
N ALA A 140 14.38 4.66 -5.74
CA ALA A 140 13.21 4.44 -4.90
C ALA A 140 13.34 5.20 -3.56
N ALA A 141 14.53 5.22 -2.96
CA ALA A 141 14.78 5.99 -1.74
C ALA A 141 14.68 7.51 -1.99
N GLU A 142 15.19 8.01 -3.11
CA GLU A 142 15.02 9.41 -3.50
C GLU A 142 13.56 9.78 -3.67
N ASN A 143 12.77 8.94 -4.35
CA ASN A 143 11.33 9.14 -4.51
C ASN A 143 10.60 9.18 -3.16
N LEU A 144 10.98 8.29 -2.23
CA LEU A 144 10.44 8.28 -0.87
C LEU A 144 10.72 9.62 -0.16
N LEU A 145 11.97 10.10 -0.23
CA LEU A 145 12.35 11.40 0.35
C LEU A 145 11.61 12.55 -0.30
N HIS A 146 11.50 12.57 -1.63
CA HIS A 146 10.76 13.59 -2.37
C HIS A 146 9.29 13.67 -1.96
N ARG A 147 8.65 12.51 -1.73
CA ARG A 147 7.24 12.44 -1.32
C ARG A 147 6.98 12.93 0.10
N SER A 148 7.97 12.78 0.98
CA SER A 148 7.85 13.19 2.38
C SER A 148 8.49 14.55 2.69
N ARG A 149 8.96 15.25 1.65
CA ARG A 149 9.59 16.57 1.78
C ARG A 149 8.53 17.67 1.88
N GLU A 150 8.70 18.52 2.88
CA GLU A 150 8.01 19.80 3.06
C GLU A 150 9.02 20.95 2.94
N ALA A 151 8.55 22.20 3.04
CA ALA A 151 9.39 23.39 2.88
C ALA A 151 10.54 23.43 3.92
N GLU A 152 10.28 22.95 5.14
CA GLU A 152 11.21 22.96 6.27
C GLU A 152 12.08 21.69 6.39
N GLY A 153 11.88 20.68 5.54
CA GLY A 153 12.61 19.40 5.59
C GLY A 153 11.69 18.19 5.50
N PHE A 154 12.01 17.12 6.24
CA PHE A 154 11.17 15.91 6.27
C PHE A 154 10.25 15.93 7.49
N ARG A 155 8.99 15.57 7.29
CA ARG A 155 8.00 15.54 8.37
C ARG A 155 7.72 14.12 8.85
N PHE A 156 7.79 13.94 10.16
CA PHE A 156 7.35 12.74 10.86
C PHE A 156 6.25 13.10 11.84
N TYR A 157 5.08 12.49 11.69
CA TYR A 157 4.02 12.59 12.67
C TYR A 157 4.24 11.53 13.74
N THR A 158 4.16 11.93 15.00
CA THR A 158 4.27 11.02 16.14
C THR A 158 3.11 11.19 17.08
N ARG A 159 2.60 10.07 17.60
CA ARG A 159 1.64 10.06 18.72
C ARG A 159 1.98 8.94 19.70
N PRO A 160 1.54 9.01 20.97
CA PRO A 160 1.73 7.91 21.91
C PRO A 160 1.13 6.59 21.36
N ALA A 161 1.88 5.50 21.46
CA ALA A 161 1.43 4.17 21.01
C ALA A 161 0.29 3.61 21.88
N SER A 162 0.08 4.16 23.07
CA SER A 162 -1.06 3.85 23.95
C SER A 162 -2.42 4.06 23.28
N VAL A 163 -2.48 4.87 22.21
CA VAL A 163 -3.70 5.06 21.41
C VAL A 163 -4.11 3.77 20.68
N LEU A 164 -3.16 2.88 20.36
CA LEU A 164 -3.45 1.61 19.68
C LEU A 164 -3.89 0.50 20.63
N SER A 165 -3.36 0.47 21.85
CA SER A 165 -3.60 -0.62 22.81
C SER A 165 -4.48 -0.24 24.00
N GLY A 166 -4.72 1.04 24.21
CA GLY A 166 -5.35 1.56 25.44
C GLY A 166 -4.45 1.48 26.68
N GLN A 167 -3.24 0.91 26.57
CA GLN A 167 -2.32 0.74 27.69
C GLN A 167 -1.20 1.79 27.65
N PRO A 168 -0.79 2.35 28.81
CA PRO A 168 0.33 3.28 28.86
C PRO A 168 1.62 2.56 28.46
N LEU A 169 2.23 3.03 27.39
CA LEU A 169 3.45 2.45 26.85
C LEU A 169 4.45 3.56 26.52
N PRO A 170 5.73 3.37 26.85
CA PRO A 170 6.78 4.33 26.50
C PRO A 170 7.13 4.18 25.02
N ALA A 171 6.17 4.34 24.11
CA ALA A 171 6.38 4.19 22.68
C ALA A 171 5.64 5.25 21.87
N LEU A 172 6.18 5.54 20.69
CA LEU A 172 5.59 6.44 19.71
C LEU A 172 5.15 5.64 18.49
N GLN A 173 3.92 5.82 18.05
CA GLN A 173 3.52 5.47 16.69
C GLN A 173 4.02 6.57 15.75
N VAL A 174 4.67 6.15 14.67
CA VAL A 174 5.24 7.00 13.63
C VAL A 174 4.36 6.92 12.39
N ALA A 175 4.11 8.07 11.75
CA ALA A 175 3.49 8.17 10.45
C ALA A 175 4.24 9.20 9.59
N THR A 176 4.21 9.01 8.28
CA THR A 176 4.92 9.83 7.29
C THR A 176 3.97 10.30 6.21
N PRO A 177 4.08 11.55 5.72
CA PRO A 177 3.26 12.01 4.61
C PRO A 177 3.70 11.31 3.31
N GLY A 178 2.71 10.87 2.53
CA GLY A 178 2.91 10.37 1.16
C GLY A 178 3.55 8.99 1.04
N SER A 179 3.81 8.29 2.16
CA SER A 179 4.38 6.94 2.18
C SER A 179 4.02 6.20 3.46
N SER A 180 4.18 4.87 3.43
CA SER A 180 4.17 4.09 4.67
C SER A 180 5.41 4.44 5.52
N PRO A 181 5.28 4.47 6.86
CA PRO A 181 6.43 4.70 7.74
C PRO A 181 7.42 3.52 7.72
N THR A 182 7.01 2.30 7.37
CA THR A 182 7.92 1.14 7.32
C THR A 182 8.81 1.14 6.09
N ASP A 183 8.40 1.81 5.00
CA ASP A 183 9.19 1.99 3.78
C ASP A 183 10.50 2.75 4.06
N TRP A 184 10.52 3.62 5.09
CA TRP A 184 11.71 4.32 5.55
C TRP A 184 12.79 3.40 6.10
N LEU A 185 12.45 2.19 6.55
CA LEU A 185 13.43 1.22 7.03
C LEU A 185 14.13 0.47 5.90
N ALA A 186 13.56 0.51 4.69
CA ALA A 186 13.99 -0.32 3.57
C ALA A 186 15.23 0.22 2.84
N HIS A 187 15.80 1.36 3.24
CA HIS A 187 17.02 1.91 2.66
C HIS A 187 17.90 2.59 3.73
N PRO A 188 19.23 2.42 3.73
CA PRO A 188 20.09 2.95 4.80
C PRO A 188 20.02 4.45 4.99
N HIS A 189 19.94 5.19 3.87
CA HIS A 189 19.88 6.65 3.91
C HIS A 189 18.57 7.16 4.55
N THR A 190 17.42 6.65 4.11
CA THR A 190 16.10 7.02 4.66
C THR A 190 15.98 6.56 6.10
N PHE A 191 16.45 5.34 6.41
CA PHE A 191 16.39 4.82 7.77
C PHE A 191 17.24 5.67 8.72
N SER A 192 18.45 6.08 8.31
CA SER A 192 19.30 6.95 9.12
C SER A 192 18.63 8.29 9.43
N ILE A 193 17.96 8.92 8.45
CA ILE A 193 17.23 10.18 8.65
C ILE A 193 16.14 10.01 9.73
N MET A 194 15.28 9.02 9.57
CA MET A 194 14.20 8.76 10.54
C MET A 194 14.76 8.33 11.91
N HIS A 195 15.79 7.50 11.92
CA HIS A 195 16.39 6.98 13.15
C HIS A 195 16.98 8.08 14.01
N PHE A 196 17.83 8.93 13.43
CA PHE A 196 18.42 10.04 14.18
C PHE A 196 17.39 11.08 14.62
N HIS A 197 16.34 11.30 13.82
CA HIS A 197 15.22 12.16 14.23
C HIS A 197 14.52 11.61 15.48
N LEU A 198 14.11 10.34 15.46
CA LEU A 198 13.39 9.70 16.57
C LEU A 198 14.27 9.52 17.81
N ARG A 199 15.55 9.19 17.63
CA ARG A 199 16.56 9.14 18.70
C ARG A 199 16.69 10.50 19.41
N ARG A 200 16.72 11.60 18.64
CA ARG A 200 16.75 12.96 19.20
C ARG A 200 15.45 13.31 19.92
N LEU A 201 14.30 12.94 19.35
CA LEU A 201 12.98 13.21 19.92
C LEU A 201 12.80 12.47 21.26
N MET A 202 13.16 11.19 21.31
CA MET A 202 13.01 10.33 22.50
C MET A 202 14.17 10.46 23.49
N ARG A 203 15.26 11.14 23.10
CA ARG A 203 16.48 11.36 23.90
C ARG A 203 17.12 10.07 24.41
N THR A 204 17.01 9.01 23.64
CA THR A 204 17.49 7.66 23.98
C THR A 204 17.67 6.86 22.70
N GLU A 205 18.40 5.75 22.78
CA GLU A 205 18.47 4.79 21.66
C GLU A 205 17.08 4.23 21.36
N VAL A 206 16.81 4.00 20.08
CA VAL A 206 15.47 3.60 19.61
C VAL A 206 15.53 2.23 18.96
N ARG A 207 14.58 1.36 19.34
CA ARG A 207 14.24 0.12 18.64
C ARG A 207 12.85 0.25 18.03
N TYR A 208 12.59 -0.50 16.97
CA TYR A 208 11.33 -0.43 16.24
C TYR A 208 10.56 -1.74 16.30
N VAL A 209 9.24 -1.65 16.21
CA VAL A 209 8.37 -2.79 15.90
C VAL A 209 7.45 -2.36 14.77
N ALA A 210 7.33 -3.21 13.75
CA ALA A 210 6.44 -2.98 12.62
C ALA A 210 5.42 -4.13 12.53
N PRO A 211 4.30 -4.05 13.28
CA PRO A 211 3.27 -5.10 13.28
C PRO A 211 2.68 -5.28 11.88
N THR A 212 2.39 -4.17 11.19
CA THR A 212 1.90 -4.17 9.81
C THR A 212 2.70 -3.19 8.98
N ARG A 213 2.46 -3.16 7.65
CA ARG A 213 3.09 -2.19 6.76
C ARG A 213 2.81 -0.75 7.14
N GLU A 214 1.61 -0.43 7.62
CA GLU A 214 1.22 0.97 7.89
C GLU A 214 1.51 1.42 9.33
N VAL A 215 2.02 0.51 10.17
CA VAL A 215 2.20 0.75 11.60
C VAL A 215 3.66 0.55 11.93
N LEU A 216 4.34 1.66 12.21
CA LEU A 216 5.68 1.66 12.77
C LEU A 216 5.65 2.23 14.17
N LEU A 217 6.22 1.48 15.12
CA LEU A 217 6.36 1.90 16.50
C LEU A 217 7.83 2.08 16.85
N ALA A 218 8.14 3.16 17.56
CA ALA A 218 9.45 3.47 18.08
C ALA A 218 9.43 3.38 19.62
N PHE A 219 10.38 2.62 20.17
CA PHE A 219 10.53 2.36 21.59
C PHE A 219 11.93 2.75 22.07
N PRO A 220 12.09 3.19 23.33
CA PRO A 220 13.38 3.24 23.99
C PRO A 220 14.03 1.86 23.94
N ALA A 221 15.33 1.81 23.63
CA ALA A 221 16.04 0.54 23.47
C ALA A 221 15.94 -0.35 24.71
N ARG A 222 15.88 0.25 25.91
CA ARG A 222 15.78 -0.46 27.19
C ARG A 222 14.34 -0.77 27.66
N ALA A 223 13.32 -0.58 26.81
CA ALA A 223 11.95 -0.94 27.16
C ALA A 223 11.81 -2.48 27.21
N PRO A 224 11.54 -3.10 28.38
CA PRO A 224 11.37 -4.54 28.49
C PRO A 224 10.08 -5.04 27.83
N GLU A 225 9.08 -4.15 27.63
CA GLU A 225 7.78 -4.49 27.08
C GLU A 225 7.77 -4.60 25.54
N LEU A 226 8.90 -4.37 24.88
CA LEU A 226 8.95 -4.25 23.41
C LEU A 226 8.41 -5.49 22.69
N GLU A 227 8.92 -6.66 23.05
CA GLU A 227 8.63 -7.91 22.34
C GLU A 227 7.26 -8.48 22.73
N SER A 228 6.90 -8.39 24.01
CA SER A 228 5.57 -8.77 24.49
C SER A 228 4.50 -7.89 23.86
N PHE A 229 4.76 -6.59 23.70
CA PHE A 229 3.84 -5.68 23.04
C PHE A 229 3.77 -5.88 21.53
N GLY A 230 4.91 -6.11 20.88
CA GLY A 230 4.92 -6.44 19.45
C GLY A 230 4.05 -7.65 19.15
N ARG A 231 4.18 -8.72 19.94
CA ARG A 231 3.33 -9.91 19.86
C ARG A 231 1.87 -9.61 20.18
N PHE A 232 1.60 -8.85 21.24
CA PHE A 232 0.25 -8.41 21.59
C PHE A 232 -0.44 -7.72 20.41
N LEU A 233 0.26 -6.82 19.72
CA LEU A 233 -0.30 -6.12 18.57
C LEU A 233 -0.58 -7.03 17.38
N GLU A 234 0.21 -8.09 17.18
CA GLU A 234 -0.08 -9.06 16.13
C GLU A 234 -1.30 -9.92 16.42
N GLU A 235 -1.42 -10.37 17.68
CA GLU A 235 -2.52 -11.23 18.12
C GLU A 235 -3.84 -10.46 18.21
N HIS A 236 -3.80 -9.22 18.71
CA HIS A 236 -5.01 -8.46 19.05
C HIS A 236 -5.35 -7.38 18.03
N VAL A 237 -4.48 -7.15 17.03
CA VAL A 237 -4.74 -6.11 16.02
C VAL A 237 -4.70 -6.66 14.60
N LEU A 238 -5.48 -7.73 14.43
CA LEU A 238 -5.84 -8.32 13.14
C LEU A 238 -6.63 -7.34 12.23
N ASP A 239 -7.16 -6.24 12.77
CA ASP A 239 -7.85 -5.21 12.00
C ASP A 239 -6.91 -4.18 11.33
N LEU A 240 -5.61 -4.12 11.71
CA LEU A 240 -4.65 -3.17 11.12
C LEU A 240 -4.03 -3.63 9.80
N GLY A 241 -4.29 -4.87 9.36
CA GLY A 241 -3.84 -5.42 8.09
C GLY A 241 -2.92 -6.63 8.23
N ARG A 242 -2.23 -6.99 7.14
CA ARG A 242 -1.36 -8.17 7.11
C ARG A 242 -0.11 -7.96 7.99
N PRO A 243 0.26 -8.95 8.84
CA PRO A 243 1.49 -8.89 9.61
C PRO A 243 2.71 -8.70 8.72
N LEU A 244 3.66 -7.87 9.16
CA LEU A 244 4.91 -7.63 8.43
C LEU A 244 6.07 -8.47 8.98
N LEU A 245 6.36 -8.39 10.29
CA LEU A 245 7.61 -8.92 10.87
C LEU A 245 7.47 -9.83 12.09
N GLY A 246 6.28 -10.32 12.45
CA GLY A 246 6.14 -11.24 13.60
C GLY A 246 6.33 -10.55 14.96
N GLY A 247 6.08 -9.23 15.05
CA GLY A 247 6.17 -8.45 16.28
C GLY A 247 7.61 -8.25 16.75
N ARG A 248 8.57 -8.65 15.92
CA ARG A 248 9.99 -8.67 16.24
C ARG A 248 10.56 -7.26 16.25
N ALA A 249 11.49 -7.04 17.17
CA ALA A 249 12.22 -5.79 17.28
C ALA A 249 13.21 -5.62 16.13
N ILE A 250 13.30 -4.39 15.61
CA ILE A 250 14.25 -3.96 14.61
C ILE A 250 15.22 -2.96 15.26
N SER A 251 16.52 -3.20 15.14
CA SER A 251 17.60 -2.30 15.52
C SER A 251 18.16 -1.57 14.29
N TYR A 252 18.78 -0.41 14.54
CA TYR A 252 19.62 0.28 13.57
C TYR A 252 21.07 -0.20 13.74
N GLU A 253 21.61 -0.88 12.72
CA GLU A 253 22.95 -1.46 12.75
C GLU A 253 23.72 -1.05 11.49
N CYS A 254 24.73 -0.20 11.67
CA CYS A 254 25.58 0.29 10.57
C CYS A 254 24.80 0.89 9.39
N GLY A 255 23.65 1.52 9.65
CA GLY A 255 22.77 2.07 8.60
C GLY A 255 21.63 1.16 8.20
N PHE A 256 21.66 -0.13 8.53
CA PHE A 256 20.69 -1.12 8.05
C PHE A 256 19.73 -1.56 9.17
N PRO A 257 18.50 -1.98 8.81
CA PRO A 257 17.63 -2.64 9.76
C PRO A 257 18.11 -4.07 10.03
N ALA A 258 18.25 -4.41 11.30
CA ALA A 258 18.52 -5.76 11.75
C ALA A 258 17.40 -6.23 12.68
N LEU A 259 16.93 -7.47 12.51
CA LEU A 259 16.01 -8.04 13.46
C LEU A 259 16.77 -8.53 14.67
N SER A 260 16.32 -8.15 15.86
CA SER A 260 16.78 -8.79 17.08
C SER A 260 16.32 -10.25 17.06
N ASP A 261 17.25 -11.17 17.29
CA ASP A 261 16.89 -12.54 17.61
C ASP A 261 16.25 -12.49 19.00
N ALA A 262 15.00 -12.94 19.10
CA ALA A 262 14.35 -13.14 20.39
C ALA A 262 15.17 -14.22 21.10
N THR A 263 16.08 -13.82 21.99
CA THR A 263 16.71 -14.75 22.91
C THR A 263 15.60 -15.27 23.82
N HIS A 264 15.18 -16.50 23.54
CA HIS A 264 14.30 -17.33 24.36
C HIS A 264 14.83 -17.52 25.77
#